data_AF-A0A142VUT2-F1
#
_entry.id   AF-A0A142VUT2-F1
#
_cell.length_a   1.000
_cell.length_b   1.000
_cell.length_c   1.000
_cell.angle_alpha   90.00
_cell.angle_beta   90.00
_cell.angle_gamma   90.00
#
_symmetry.space_group_name_H-M   'P 1'
#
loop_
_entity.id
_entity.type
_entity.pdbx_description
1 polymer ?
#
loop_
_entity_poly.entity_id
_entity_poly.type
_entity_poly.pdbx_seq_one_letter_code
_entity_poly.pdbx_strand_id
1 'polypeptide(L)'
;MTRLPLAMLILAGAAIAQPAAAQDTGPVGPANEKINQVIVYGNDKCPEANGDEILVCAVLPEGDRYRVPQIFRGGDPLDPRNEAWVNRVVSLQRVGRFGTDSCSPVGLGGFTGCTQQLLAGAKAERQAADKTDWQAMIADERAKRLAGIDAAADTVEAAVVAEEKALADRQKQAEETAPATDAPATDNPDAEPLPVPPPR
;
A
#
# COMPACT_ATOMS: atom_id res chain seq x y z
N MET A 1 30.48 -53.26 -10.23
CA MET A 1 31.11 -51.93 -10.09
C MET A 1 30.67 -51.07 -11.27
N THR A 2 29.60 -50.31 -11.12
CA THR A 2 29.10 -49.38 -12.14
C THR A 2 28.93 -48.03 -11.47
N ARG A 3 29.75 -47.06 -11.89
CA ARG A 3 29.83 -45.71 -11.33
C ARG A 3 28.75 -44.86 -12.01
N LEU A 4 27.73 -44.46 -11.27
CA LEU A 4 26.70 -43.52 -11.74
C LEU A 4 27.26 -42.09 -11.61
N PRO A 5 27.23 -41.25 -12.66
CA PRO A 5 27.93 -39.98 -12.67
C PRO A 5 27.20 -38.94 -11.80
N LEU A 6 27.93 -38.44 -10.81
CA LEU A 6 27.65 -37.28 -9.95
C LEU A 6 27.69 -35.97 -10.77
N ALA A 7 26.94 -35.90 -11.88
CA ALA A 7 26.90 -34.73 -12.77
C ALA A 7 25.48 -34.19 -12.98
N MET A 8 24.46 -34.87 -12.45
CA MET A 8 23.04 -34.50 -12.63
C MET A 8 22.40 -33.84 -11.40
N LEU A 9 23.19 -33.30 -10.47
CA LEU A 9 22.68 -32.64 -9.25
C LEU A 9 23.02 -31.14 -9.15
N ILE A 10 23.61 -30.54 -10.19
CA ILE A 10 24.05 -29.14 -10.17
C ILE A 10 23.10 -28.20 -10.95
N LEU A 11 22.14 -28.73 -11.72
CA LEU A 11 21.25 -27.90 -12.54
C LEU A 11 19.90 -27.51 -11.88
N ALA A 12 19.68 -27.87 -10.60
CA ALA A 12 18.43 -27.59 -9.88
C ALA A 12 18.55 -26.47 -8.83
N GLY A 13 19.67 -25.73 -8.79
CA GLY A 13 19.95 -24.72 -7.76
C GLY A 13 19.84 -23.25 -8.18
N ALA A 14 19.60 -22.95 -9.46
CA ALA A 14 19.72 -21.58 -9.99
C ALA A 14 18.40 -20.79 -10.09
N ALA A 15 17.28 -21.28 -9.55
CA ALA A 15 15.95 -20.70 -9.77
C ALA A 15 15.19 -20.33 -8.48
N ILE A 16 15.87 -20.08 -7.36
CA ILE A 16 15.21 -19.67 -6.11
C ILE A 16 16.01 -18.61 -5.35
N ALA A 17 16.38 -17.52 -6.00
CA ALA A 17 16.95 -16.37 -5.30
C ALA A 17 16.75 -15.05 -6.06
N GLN A 18 15.52 -14.71 -6.45
CA GLN A 18 15.16 -13.32 -6.71
C GLN A 18 13.74 -13.03 -6.20
N PRO A 19 13.65 -12.42 -5.00
CA PRO A 19 12.74 -11.31 -4.80
C PRO A 19 13.52 -10.18 -4.10
N ALA A 20 14.48 -9.59 -4.79
CA ALA A 20 15.23 -8.43 -4.28
C ALA A 20 15.07 -7.19 -5.19
N ALA A 21 14.36 -7.29 -6.31
CA ALA A 21 14.16 -6.19 -7.27
C ALA A 21 12.80 -5.47 -7.09
N ALA A 22 12.16 -5.62 -5.94
CA ALA A 22 10.86 -5.00 -5.65
C ALA A 22 10.91 -3.93 -4.55
N GLN A 23 12.10 -3.54 -4.09
CA GLN A 23 12.26 -2.44 -3.14
C GLN A 23 12.65 -1.16 -3.90
N ASP A 24 11.69 -0.23 -3.97
CA ASP A 24 11.91 1.22 -3.86
C ASP A 24 12.14 2.13 -5.07
N THR A 25 11.79 1.78 -6.32
CA THR A 25 11.86 2.77 -7.44
C THR A 25 10.74 2.72 -8.50
N GLY A 26 9.60 2.08 -8.22
CA GLY A 26 8.43 2.10 -9.12
C GLY A 26 7.56 3.36 -8.95
N PRO A 27 6.62 3.64 -9.87
CA PRO A 27 5.60 4.69 -9.71
C PRO A 27 4.92 4.61 -8.34
N VAL A 28 4.51 5.75 -7.78
CA VAL A 28 3.87 5.84 -6.46
C VAL A 28 2.63 4.93 -6.47
N GLY A 29 2.73 3.85 -5.70
CA GLY A 29 1.67 2.87 -5.47
C GLY A 29 1.69 2.49 -4.00
N PRO A 30 0.76 1.63 -3.53
CA PRO A 30 0.60 1.33 -2.10
C PRO A 30 1.85 0.77 -1.42
N ALA A 31 2.84 0.30 -2.19
CA ALA A 31 4.13 -0.22 -1.71
C ALA A 31 5.27 0.83 -1.65
N ASN A 32 5.15 1.97 -2.34
CA ASN A 32 6.26 2.94 -2.54
C ASN A 32 5.89 4.37 -2.06
N GLU A 33 4.83 4.51 -1.28
CA GLU A 33 4.28 5.80 -0.86
C GLU A 33 4.93 6.28 0.44
N LYS A 34 5.41 7.53 0.45
CA LYS A 34 6.02 8.13 1.63
C LYS A 34 4.92 8.56 2.59
N ILE A 35 4.78 7.85 3.72
CA ILE A 35 3.80 8.15 4.76
C ILE A 35 4.49 8.89 5.90
N ASN A 36 4.01 10.09 6.23
CA ASN A 36 4.48 10.88 7.35
C ASN A 36 3.38 10.98 8.43
N GLN A 37 3.65 10.48 9.63
CA GLN A 37 2.69 10.43 10.73
C GLN A 37 3.04 11.51 11.74
N VAL A 38 2.11 12.44 11.98
CA VAL A 38 2.31 13.57 12.89
C VAL A 38 1.23 13.55 13.96
N ILE A 39 1.65 13.80 15.20
CA ILE A 39 0.72 13.96 16.34
C ILE A 39 0.62 15.45 16.63
N VAL A 40 -0.59 16.01 16.52
CA VAL A 40 -0.91 17.39 16.87
C VAL A 40 -1.70 17.42 18.18
N TYR A 41 -1.62 18.53 18.91
CA TYR A 41 -2.26 18.67 20.22
C TYR A 41 -3.37 19.71 20.18
N GLY A 42 -4.48 19.43 20.87
CA GLY A 42 -5.62 20.34 21.00
C GLY A 42 -6.19 20.75 19.65
N ASN A 43 -6.16 22.06 19.38
CA ASN A 43 -6.68 22.66 18.14
C ASN A 43 -5.56 23.12 17.19
N ASP A 44 -4.36 22.58 17.34
CA ASP A 44 -3.27 22.92 16.43
C ASP A 44 -3.57 22.45 15.01
N LYS A 45 -3.20 23.29 14.04
CA LYS A 45 -3.33 22.93 12.63
C LYS A 45 -2.35 21.83 12.28
N CYS A 46 -2.85 20.83 11.56
CA CYS A 46 -2.02 19.89 10.83
C CYS A 46 -1.09 20.65 9.87
N PRO A 47 0.21 20.30 9.81
CA PRO A 47 1.08 20.83 8.78
C PRO A 47 0.57 20.39 7.40
N GLU A 48 0.92 21.13 6.35
CA GLU A 48 0.61 20.71 4.98
C GLU A 48 1.59 19.62 4.54
N ALA A 49 1.10 18.67 3.74
CA ALA A 49 1.92 17.62 3.17
C ALA A 49 2.91 18.21 2.15
N ASN A 50 4.18 17.80 2.22
CA ASN A 50 5.21 18.26 1.28
C ASN A 50 5.28 17.32 0.07
N GLY A 51 4.90 17.82 -1.12
CA GLY A 51 5.03 17.06 -2.37
C GLY A 51 4.15 15.81 -2.40
N ASP A 52 4.75 14.64 -2.62
CA ASP A 52 4.06 13.35 -2.80
C ASP A 52 3.92 12.51 -1.52
N GLU A 53 4.02 13.12 -0.33
CA GLU A 53 3.83 12.40 0.93
C GLU A 53 2.36 12.38 1.39
N ILE A 54 1.91 11.24 1.93
CA ILE A 54 0.65 11.19 2.70
C ILE A 54 0.97 11.61 4.12
N LEU A 55 0.48 12.78 4.53
CA LEU A 55 0.57 13.24 5.91
C LEU A 55 -0.68 12.81 6.69
N VAL A 56 -0.50 12.01 7.74
CA VAL A 56 -1.59 11.57 8.63
C VAL A 56 -1.44 12.22 9.98
N CYS A 57 -2.46 12.97 10.39
CA CYS A 57 -2.52 13.63 11.68
C CYS A 57 -3.37 12.88 12.69
N ALA A 58 -2.81 12.55 13.85
CA ALA A 58 -3.60 12.20 15.03
C ALA A 58 -3.70 13.40 15.98
N VAL A 59 -4.91 13.72 16.42
CA VAL A 59 -5.15 14.80 17.40
C VAL A 59 -5.20 14.21 18.81
N LEU A 60 -4.27 14.64 19.67
CA LEU A 60 -4.28 14.36 21.10
C LEU A 60 -4.81 15.57 21.89
N PRO A 61 -5.35 15.38 23.11
CA PRO A 61 -5.82 16.51 23.92
C PRO A 61 -4.66 17.41 24.38
N GLU A 62 -4.90 18.71 24.48
CA GLU A 62 -3.91 19.74 24.87
C GLU A 62 -3.17 19.40 26.18
N GLY A 63 -3.90 18.82 27.15
CA GLY A 63 -3.35 18.44 28.46
C GLY A 63 -2.29 17.34 28.41
N ASP A 64 -2.13 16.66 27.27
CA ASP A 64 -1.13 15.60 27.08
C ASP A 64 0.19 16.11 26.48
N ARG A 65 0.26 17.37 26.03
CA ARG A 65 1.45 17.96 25.40
C ARG A 65 2.70 17.95 26.29
N TYR A 66 2.54 18.23 27.58
CA TYR A 66 3.65 18.29 28.56
C TYR A 66 3.53 17.21 29.65
N ARG A 67 2.58 16.29 29.51
CA ARG A 67 2.34 15.23 30.49
C ARG A 67 2.91 13.92 29.97
N VAL A 68 3.40 13.09 30.88
CA VAL A 68 3.80 11.71 30.58
C VAL A 68 2.66 11.01 29.80
N PRO A 69 2.94 10.29 28.69
CA PRO A 69 1.91 9.60 27.93
C PRO A 69 1.09 8.67 28.81
N GLN A 70 -0.19 8.48 28.47
CA GLN A 70 -1.16 7.79 29.33
C GLN A 70 -0.70 6.37 29.70
N ILE A 71 -0.06 5.66 28.77
CA ILE A 71 0.49 4.31 29.01
C ILE A 71 1.56 4.28 30.12
N PHE A 72 2.26 5.38 30.35
CA PHE A 72 3.32 5.51 31.37
C PHE A 72 2.82 6.22 32.65
N ARG A 73 1.52 6.61 32.70
CA ARG A 73 0.91 7.20 33.91
C ARG A 73 0.61 6.09 34.92
N GLY A 74 1.63 5.68 35.63
CA GLY A 74 1.57 4.58 36.60
C GLY A 74 2.94 4.01 36.98
N GLY A 75 4.01 4.55 36.40
CA GLY A 75 5.36 4.00 36.51
C GLY A 75 5.72 3.24 35.24
N ASP A 76 6.73 2.37 35.35
CA ASP A 76 7.13 1.50 34.24
C ASP A 76 6.00 0.48 33.95
N PRO A 77 5.41 0.47 32.73
CA PRO A 77 4.39 -0.50 32.35
C PRO A 77 4.90 -1.94 32.40
N LEU A 78 6.22 -2.10 32.32
CA LEU A 78 6.91 -3.39 32.39
C LEU A 78 7.33 -3.74 33.83
N ASP A 79 7.03 -2.91 34.83
CA ASP A 79 7.27 -3.26 36.24
C ASP A 79 6.39 -4.46 36.63
N PRO A 80 6.98 -5.59 37.06
CA PRO A 80 6.22 -6.76 37.51
C PRO A 80 5.21 -6.44 38.62
N ARG A 81 5.41 -5.37 39.41
CA ARG A 81 4.49 -4.91 40.45
C ARG A 81 3.16 -4.37 39.91
N ASN A 82 3.16 -3.89 38.67
CA ASN A 82 1.99 -3.34 37.99
C ASN A 82 1.10 -4.43 37.36
N GLU A 83 1.58 -5.68 37.32
CA GLU A 83 0.75 -6.81 36.89
C GLU A 83 -0.34 -7.15 37.92
N ALA A 84 -1.54 -7.45 37.43
CA ALA A 84 -2.64 -7.95 38.26
C ALA A 84 -2.22 -9.22 39.02
N TRP A 85 -2.55 -9.30 40.30
CA TRP A 85 -2.19 -10.45 41.16
C TRP A 85 -2.57 -11.80 40.56
N VAL A 86 -3.74 -11.87 39.89
CA VAL A 86 -4.22 -13.08 39.20
C VAL A 86 -3.24 -13.54 38.12
N ASN A 87 -2.70 -12.62 37.31
CA ASN A 87 -1.72 -12.97 36.27
C ASN A 87 -0.44 -13.53 36.88
N ARG A 88 -0.01 -12.98 38.02
CA ARG A 88 1.14 -13.46 38.78
C ARG A 88 0.91 -14.86 39.36
N VAL A 89 -0.29 -15.15 39.85
CA VAL A 89 -0.65 -16.51 40.30
C VAL A 89 -0.66 -17.49 39.13
N VAL A 90 -1.18 -17.09 37.98
CA VAL A 90 -1.18 -17.92 36.76
C VAL A 90 0.25 -18.22 36.28
N SER A 91 1.17 -17.25 36.34
CA SER A 91 2.57 -17.49 36.00
C SER A 91 3.25 -18.43 36.99
N LEU A 92 2.96 -18.31 38.28
CA LEU A 92 3.44 -19.24 39.31
C LEU A 92 2.91 -20.67 39.09
N GLN A 93 1.64 -20.84 38.71
CA GLN A 93 1.07 -22.16 38.39
C GLN A 93 1.68 -22.80 37.13
N ARG A 94 2.30 -22.01 36.26
CA ARG A 94 3.02 -22.52 35.09
C ARG A 94 4.36 -23.14 35.47
N VAL A 95 5.00 -22.66 36.55
CA VAL A 95 6.22 -23.25 37.08
C VAL A 95 5.89 -24.63 37.66
N GLY A 96 6.27 -25.69 36.95
CA GLY A 96 5.97 -27.08 37.33
C GLY A 96 4.86 -27.76 36.52
N ARG A 97 4.22 -27.04 35.59
CA ARG A 97 3.30 -27.66 34.63
C ARG A 97 4.12 -28.33 33.53
N PHE A 98 4.11 -29.65 33.50
CA PHE A 98 4.79 -30.48 32.50
C PHE A 98 3.79 -31.41 31.80
N GLY A 99 4.01 -31.71 30.52
CA GLY A 99 3.13 -32.55 29.71
C GLY A 99 2.44 -31.80 28.56
N THR A 100 1.36 -32.37 28.03
CA THR A 100 0.63 -31.78 26.90
C THR A 100 0.01 -30.43 27.29
N ASP A 101 0.04 -29.45 26.38
CA ASP A 101 -0.43 -28.06 26.63
C ASP A 101 0.32 -27.27 27.74
N SER A 102 1.56 -27.69 28.03
CA SER A 102 2.48 -26.92 28.88
C SER A 102 3.61 -26.34 28.05
N CYS A 103 3.87 -25.03 28.09
CA CYS A 103 5.02 -24.46 27.37
C CYS A 103 6.33 -24.75 28.13
N SER A 104 6.75 -26.01 28.11
CA SER A 104 7.93 -26.52 28.81
C SER A 104 8.76 -27.42 27.89
N PRO A 105 10.11 -27.36 28.00
CA PRO A 105 11.00 -28.24 27.24
C PRO A 105 11.00 -29.69 27.75
N VAL A 106 10.38 -29.97 28.91
CA VAL A 106 10.34 -31.31 29.51
C VAL A 106 8.91 -31.85 29.53
N GLY A 107 8.71 -33.05 28.98
CA GLY A 107 7.42 -33.73 28.88
C GLY A 107 6.89 -33.89 27.45
N LEU A 108 6.18 -34.99 27.18
CA LEU A 108 5.57 -35.25 25.87
C LEU A 108 4.43 -34.24 25.60
N GLY A 109 4.48 -33.59 24.45
CA GLY A 109 3.44 -32.65 24.02
C GLY A 109 3.58 -31.22 24.57
N GLY A 110 4.67 -30.87 25.27
CA GLY A 110 4.86 -29.49 25.78
C GLY A 110 4.99 -28.42 24.67
N PHE A 111 5.56 -28.79 23.52
CA PHE A 111 5.66 -27.89 22.38
C PHE A 111 4.30 -27.30 21.94
N THR A 112 3.20 -28.04 22.12
CA THR A 112 1.85 -27.58 21.75
C THR A 112 1.40 -26.36 22.55
N GLY A 113 1.76 -26.29 23.84
CA GLY A 113 1.43 -25.14 24.70
C GLY A 113 2.25 -23.89 24.36
N CYS A 114 3.49 -24.05 23.88
CA CYS A 114 4.30 -22.92 23.42
C CYS A 114 3.75 -22.32 22.13
N THR A 115 3.25 -23.14 21.20
CA THR A 115 2.57 -22.64 20.00
C THR A 115 1.35 -21.81 20.37
N GLN A 116 0.53 -22.26 21.32
CA GLN A 116 -0.62 -21.48 21.78
C GLN A 116 -0.23 -20.16 22.44
N GLN A 117 0.86 -20.14 23.22
CA GLN A 117 1.37 -18.91 23.81
C GLN A 117 1.85 -17.92 22.74
N LEU A 118 2.54 -18.38 21.71
CA LEU A 118 2.97 -17.54 20.58
C LEU A 118 1.77 -16.99 19.80
N LEU A 119 0.75 -17.82 19.55
CA LEU A 119 -0.49 -17.39 18.89
C LEU A 119 -1.25 -16.34 19.73
N ALA A 120 -1.34 -16.56 21.04
CA ALA A 120 -1.95 -15.60 21.96
C ALA A 120 -1.17 -14.28 22.02
N GLY A 121 0.16 -14.34 22.04
CA GLY A 121 1.04 -13.17 21.98
C GLY A 121 0.83 -12.38 20.69
N ALA A 122 0.88 -13.04 19.53
CA ALA A 122 0.63 -12.40 18.24
C ALA A 122 -0.77 -11.77 18.15
N LYS A 123 -1.79 -12.41 18.75
CA LYS A 123 -3.14 -11.82 18.82
C LYS A 123 -3.17 -10.58 19.71
N ALA A 124 -2.52 -10.62 20.87
CA ALA A 124 -2.44 -9.50 21.80
C ALA A 124 -1.69 -8.31 21.19
N GLU A 125 -0.60 -8.56 20.46
CA GLU A 125 0.15 -7.54 19.73
C GLU A 125 -0.70 -6.87 18.65
N ARG A 126 -1.46 -7.64 17.86
CA ARG A 126 -2.41 -7.09 16.87
C ARG A 126 -3.48 -6.22 17.51
N GLN A 127 -4.04 -6.66 18.64
CA GLN A 127 -5.03 -5.88 19.40
C GLN A 127 -4.43 -4.62 20.06
N ALA A 128 -3.16 -4.65 20.42
CA ALA A 128 -2.46 -3.48 20.94
C ALA A 128 -2.17 -2.46 19.83
N ALA A 129 -1.82 -2.93 18.63
CA ALA A 129 -1.61 -2.08 17.45
C ALA A 129 -2.90 -1.37 16.99
N ASP A 130 -4.05 -2.01 17.18
CA ASP A 130 -5.38 -1.48 16.83
C ASP A 130 -5.78 -0.23 17.64
N LYS A 131 -5.18 0.01 18.82
CA LYS A 131 -5.57 1.12 19.71
C LYS A 131 -5.23 2.51 19.19
N THR A 132 -4.41 2.59 18.15
CA THR A 132 -4.17 3.81 17.37
C THR A 132 -4.27 3.38 15.93
N ASP A 133 -5.48 3.49 15.36
CA ASP A 133 -5.81 2.99 14.02
C ASP A 133 -5.21 3.89 12.93
N TRP A 134 -3.88 4.02 12.94
CA TRP A 134 -3.11 4.72 11.92
C TRP A 134 -3.39 4.13 10.54
N GLN A 135 -3.70 2.83 10.46
CA GLN A 135 -4.01 2.17 9.19
C GLN A 135 -5.32 2.68 8.59
N ALA A 136 -6.38 2.83 9.39
CA ALA A 136 -7.60 3.47 8.92
C ALA A 136 -7.37 4.93 8.56
N MET A 137 -6.61 5.69 9.36
CA MET A 137 -6.32 7.09 9.05
C MET A 137 -5.50 7.24 7.74
N ILE A 138 -4.55 6.33 7.48
CA ILE A 138 -3.82 6.26 6.21
C ILE A 138 -4.76 5.90 5.06
N ALA A 139 -5.67 4.94 5.27
CA ALA A 139 -6.64 4.55 4.25
C ALA A 139 -7.61 5.69 3.90
N ASP A 140 -8.05 6.46 4.89
CA ASP A 140 -8.90 7.63 4.70
C ASP A 140 -8.19 8.74 3.91
N GLU A 141 -6.93 9.06 4.26
CA GLU A 141 -6.14 10.05 3.49
C GLU A 141 -5.85 9.57 2.07
N ARG A 142 -5.59 8.28 1.89
CA ARG A 142 -5.44 7.68 0.55
C ARG A 142 -6.72 7.82 -0.26
N ALA A 143 -7.88 7.57 0.34
CA ALA A 143 -9.17 7.73 -0.32
C ALA A 143 -9.41 9.18 -0.75
N LYS A 144 -9.02 10.17 0.07
CA LYS A 144 -9.09 11.59 -0.30
C LYS A 144 -8.19 11.93 -1.49
N ARG A 145 -6.96 11.41 -1.52
CA ARG A 145 -6.04 11.61 -2.66
C ARG A 145 -6.60 10.99 -3.94
N LEU A 146 -7.13 9.76 -3.86
CA LEU A 146 -7.78 9.09 -4.99
C LEU A 146 -8.99 9.87 -5.50
N ALA A 147 -9.85 10.36 -4.60
CA ALA A 147 -11.00 11.19 -4.99
C ALA A 147 -10.59 12.48 -5.73
N GLY A 148 -9.45 13.08 -5.38
CA GLY A 148 -8.90 14.23 -6.10
C GLY A 148 -8.42 13.86 -7.51
N ILE A 149 -7.82 12.68 -7.67
CA ILE A 149 -7.40 12.16 -8.98
C ILE A 149 -8.61 11.86 -9.85
N ASP A 150 -9.64 11.22 -9.28
CA ASP A 150 -10.88 10.90 -10.01
C ASP A 150 -11.57 12.17 -10.48
N ALA A 151 -11.66 13.21 -9.63
CA ALA A 151 -12.22 14.49 -10.03
C ALA A 151 -11.41 15.18 -11.14
N ALA A 152 -10.08 15.07 -11.12
CA ALA A 152 -9.24 15.57 -12.21
C ALA A 152 -9.47 14.78 -13.51
N ALA A 153 -9.60 13.45 -13.43
CA ALA A 153 -9.90 12.60 -14.56
C ALA A 153 -11.25 12.97 -15.20
N ASP A 154 -12.29 13.19 -14.40
CA ASP A 154 -13.62 13.60 -14.87
C ASP A 154 -13.56 14.88 -15.74
N THR A 155 -12.75 15.86 -15.33
CA THR A 155 -12.58 17.10 -16.11
C THR A 155 -11.88 16.86 -17.45
N VAL A 156 -10.93 15.93 -17.50
CA VAL A 156 -10.21 15.58 -18.73
C VAL A 156 -11.12 14.79 -19.66
N GLU A 157 -11.86 13.82 -19.14
CA GLU A 157 -12.84 13.05 -19.92
C GLU A 157 -13.91 13.96 -20.52
N ALA A 158 -14.45 14.91 -19.74
CA ALA A 158 -15.40 15.88 -20.23
C ALA A 158 -14.83 16.76 -21.37
N ALA A 159 -13.55 17.14 -21.27
CA ALA A 159 -12.87 17.91 -22.31
C ALA A 159 -12.69 17.08 -23.60
N VAL A 160 -12.29 15.81 -23.49
CA VAL A 160 -12.13 14.91 -24.63
C VAL A 160 -13.46 14.69 -25.34
N VAL A 161 -14.54 14.41 -24.61
CA VAL A 161 -15.87 14.20 -25.18
C VAL A 161 -16.38 15.45 -25.92
N ALA A 162 -16.10 16.65 -25.39
CA ALA A 162 -16.47 17.90 -26.06
C ALA A 162 -15.72 18.09 -27.39
N GLU A 163 -14.42 17.72 -27.42
CA GLU A 163 -13.61 17.80 -28.63
C GLU A 163 -14.03 16.77 -29.68
N GLU A 164 -14.27 15.52 -29.26
CA GLU A 164 -14.79 14.45 -30.14
C GLU A 164 -16.12 14.86 -30.78
N LYS A 165 -17.03 15.45 -30.01
CA LYS A 165 -18.30 15.99 -30.53
C LYS A 165 -18.06 17.10 -31.53
N ALA A 166 -17.16 18.05 -31.24
CA ALA A 166 -16.83 19.14 -32.16
C ALA A 166 -16.15 18.65 -33.46
N LEU A 167 -15.40 17.54 -33.42
CA LEU A 167 -14.84 16.89 -34.60
C LEU A 167 -15.92 16.18 -35.42
N ALA A 168 -16.82 15.44 -34.76
CA ALA A 168 -17.93 14.78 -35.43
C ALA A 168 -18.87 15.77 -36.11
N ASP A 169 -19.15 16.92 -35.50
CA ASP A 169 -19.97 17.97 -36.08
C ASP A 169 -19.27 18.63 -37.28
N ARG A 170 -17.95 18.86 -37.21
CA ARG A 170 -17.15 19.33 -38.36
C ARG A 170 -17.14 18.33 -39.51
N GLN A 171 -17.06 17.03 -39.22
CA GLN A 171 -17.12 15.97 -40.25
C GLN A 171 -18.48 15.93 -40.94
N LYS A 172 -19.58 15.99 -40.17
CA LYS A 172 -20.94 16.04 -40.73
C LYS A 172 -21.15 17.26 -41.63
N GLN A 173 -20.66 18.43 -41.21
CA GLN A 173 -20.72 19.64 -42.04
C GLN A 173 -19.88 19.49 -43.32
N ALA A 174 -18.70 18.87 -43.24
CA ALA A 174 -17.87 18.61 -44.42
C ALA A 174 -18.53 17.62 -45.39
N GLU A 175 -19.24 16.61 -44.88
CA GLU A 175 -19.98 15.62 -45.68
C GLU A 175 -21.24 16.23 -46.32
N GLU A 176 -21.99 17.08 -45.61
CA GLU A 176 -23.12 17.85 -46.18
C GLU A 176 -22.68 18.88 -47.22
N THR A 177 -21.47 19.44 -47.09
CA THR A 177 -20.91 20.41 -48.05
C THR A 177 -20.11 19.73 -49.16
N ALA A 178 -19.95 18.40 -49.11
CA ALA A 178 -19.29 17.65 -50.17
C ALA A 178 -20.20 17.59 -51.42
N PRO A 179 -19.76 18.10 -52.58
CA PRO A 179 -20.55 18.00 -53.81
C PRO A 179 -20.69 16.52 -54.21
N ALA A 180 -21.89 16.12 -54.63
CA ALA A 180 -22.12 14.82 -55.24
C ALA A 180 -21.33 14.73 -56.56
N THR A 181 -20.17 14.09 -56.53
CA THR A 181 -19.44 13.70 -57.74
C THR A 181 -19.54 12.19 -57.94
N ASP A 182 -20.63 11.77 -58.59
CA ASP A 182 -20.55 10.67 -59.56
C ASP A 182 -20.09 11.29 -60.89
N ALA A 183 -18.78 11.22 -61.18
CA ALA A 183 -18.24 11.34 -62.53
C ALA A 183 -16.76 10.87 -62.55
N PRO A 184 -16.33 10.14 -63.60
CA PRO A 184 -15.11 9.35 -63.57
C PRO A 184 -13.85 10.22 -63.66
N ALA A 185 -12.76 9.66 -63.14
CA ALA A 185 -11.41 10.21 -63.24
C ALA A 185 -11.08 10.61 -64.68
N THR A 186 -10.95 11.92 -64.91
CA THR A 186 -10.24 12.44 -66.08
C THR A 186 -8.84 12.80 -65.63
N ASP A 187 -7.86 12.03 -66.14
CA ASP A 187 -6.45 12.36 -66.12
C ASP A 187 -6.25 13.81 -66.58
N ASN A 188 -5.67 14.64 -65.72
CA ASN A 188 -5.22 15.98 -66.07
C ASN A 188 -3.69 15.92 -66.26
N PRO A 189 -3.17 16.02 -67.49
CA PRO A 189 -1.74 15.84 -67.76
C PRO A 189 -0.83 17.01 -67.34
N ASP A 190 -1.35 18.08 -66.72
CA ASP A 190 -0.59 19.30 -66.38
C ASP A 190 -0.50 19.61 -64.87
N ALA A 191 -0.60 18.61 -63.98
CA ALA A 191 -0.41 18.84 -62.54
C ALA A 191 1.08 18.89 -62.16
N GLU A 192 1.55 20.07 -61.75
CA GLU A 192 2.90 20.29 -61.20
C GLU A 192 3.05 19.56 -59.84
N PRO A 193 4.16 18.83 -59.59
CA PRO A 193 4.24 17.91 -58.45
C PRO A 193 4.35 18.66 -57.11
N LEU A 194 3.54 18.23 -56.13
CA LEU A 194 3.59 18.70 -54.75
C LEU A 194 4.94 18.35 -54.09
N PRO A 195 5.50 19.24 -53.24
CA PRO A 195 6.80 19.03 -52.61
C PRO A 195 6.75 17.89 -51.58
N VAL A 196 7.73 16.98 -51.67
CA VAL A 196 7.91 15.83 -50.77
C VAL A 196 8.68 16.28 -49.51
N PRO A 197 8.21 15.94 -48.30
CA PRO A 197 8.97 16.23 -47.06
C PRO A 197 10.20 15.31 -46.94
N PRO A 198 11.30 15.79 -46.34
CA PRO A 198 12.55 15.03 -46.27
C PRO A 198 12.41 13.79 -45.37
N PRO A 199 13.12 12.69 -45.70
CA PRO A 199 13.12 11.48 -44.89
C PRO A 199 13.81 11.73 -43.53
N ARG A 200 13.29 11.09 -42.48
CA ARG A 200 13.98 10.95 -41.20
C ARG A 200 15.17 10.00 -41.31
#